data_AF-A0A6P8V728-F1
#
_entry.id   AF-A0A6P8V728-F1
#
_cell.length_a   1.000
_cell.length_b   1.000
_cell.length_c   1.000
_cell.angle_alpha   90.00
_cell.angle_beta   90.00
_cell.angle_gamma   90.00
#
_symmetry.space_group_name_H-M   'P 1'
#
loop_
_entity.id
_entity.type
_entity.pdbx_description
1 polymer ?
#
loop_
_entity_poly.entity_id
_entity_poly.type
_entity_poly.pdbx_seq_one_letter_code
_entity_poly.pdbx_strand_id
1 'polypeptide(L)'
;MLGTGLKEAPTVKVTWQMTKFIKKLCARFMKPSALQGRQVHDILYKDPLNQLPGENLNVGFTTRATLNRLLEAGDITPQEVQLFQQAALAFLVRAVEYGINKLPLKEALLRHTRFVDVQQRTECGVEDALYFIDRFQELLPFHGPEEQDKVCKQFLEYQLMDIPMPQDPTTFNVEEFWGSMSSIKCKVTGLSQFGRLTKIAQLVLVLPHSNADAERVFSMVGLNKTKTRNSLALDGTLSSIMTVKMADKTTVPTQSPATAKISL
;
A
#
# COMPACT_ATOMS: atom_id res chain seq x y z
N MET A 1 22.41 2.60 -16.53
CA MET A 1 21.05 2.99 -16.09
C MET A 1 20.64 2.05 -14.98
N LEU A 2 20.96 2.44 -13.74
CA LEU A 2 20.74 1.64 -12.54
C LEU A 2 19.24 1.64 -12.24
N GLY A 3 18.66 0.44 -12.23
CA GLY A 3 17.28 0.22 -11.82
C GLY A 3 17.09 0.75 -10.41
N THR A 4 16.21 1.72 -10.29
CA THR A 4 15.63 2.12 -9.02
C THR A 4 15.09 0.85 -8.36
N GLY A 5 15.65 0.50 -7.21
CA GLY A 5 15.06 -0.53 -6.37
C GLY A 5 13.62 -0.11 -6.11
N LEU A 6 12.67 -0.86 -6.66
CA LEU A 6 11.26 -0.72 -6.35
C LEU A 6 11.13 -1.09 -4.87
N LYS A 7 11.31 -0.09 -4.00
CA LYS A 7 11.03 -0.20 -2.57
C LYS A 7 9.52 -0.33 -2.45
N GLU A 8 9.06 -1.36 -1.74
CA GLU A 8 7.62 -1.50 -1.50
C GLU A 8 7.09 -0.23 -0.83
N ALA A 9 5.95 0.26 -1.29
CA ALA A 9 5.36 1.47 -0.70
C ALA A 9 4.89 1.15 0.74
N PRO A 10 4.93 2.11 1.68
CA PRO A 10 4.45 1.88 3.04
C PRO A 10 3.06 1.25 3.06
N THR A 11 2.84 0.27 3.93
CA THR A 11 1.60 -0.54 4.06
C THR A 11 0.32 0.31 4.06
N VAL A 12 0.37 1.48 4.69
CA VAL A 12 -0.70 2.49 4.70
C VAL A 12 -1.14 2.91 3.30
N LYS A 13 -0.18 3.17 2.40
CA LYS A 13 -0.45 3.59 1.02
C LYS A 13 -1.18 2.48 0.26
N VAL A 14 -0.93 1.21 0.57
CA VAL A 14 -1.48 0.06 -0.16
C VAL A 14 -3.00 -0.05 0.00
N THR A 15 -3.51 0.07 1.24
CA THR A 15 -4.95 0.01 1.54
C THR A 15 -5.74 1.08 0.79
N TRP A 16 -5.23 2.31 0.77
CA TRP A 16 -5.85 3.41 0.04
C TRP A 16 -5.84 3.17 -1.47
N GLN A 17 -4.72 2.68 -2.03
CA GLN A 17 -4.60 2.39 -3.45
C GLN A 17 -5.56 1.29 -3.90
N MET A 18 -5.73 0.23 -3.10
CA MET A 18 -6.69 -0.85 -3.38
C MET A 18 -8.13 -0.32 -3.41
N THR A 19 -8.49 0.49 -2.41
CA THR A 19 -9.82 1.13 -2.33
C THR A 19 -10.07 2.05 -3.53
N LYS A 20 -9.07 2.88 -3.88
CA LYS A 20 -9.10 3.77 -5.04
C LYS A 20 -9.22 3.02 -6.36
N PHE A 21 -8.52 1.90 -6.50
CA PHE A 21 -8.60 1.03 -7.68
C PHE A 21 -10.00 0.49 -7.89
N ILE A 22 -10.65 -0.05 -6.85
CA ILE A 22 -12.02 -0.55 -6.97
C ILE A 22 -12.99 0.59 -7.30
N LYS A 23 -12.90 1.74 -6.62
CA LYS A 23 -13.74 2.90 -6.93
C LYS A 23 -13.57 3.39 -8.37
N LYS A 24 -12.35 3.38 -8.91
CA LYS A 24 -12.07 3.71 -10.32
C LYS A 24 -12.69 2.72 -11.29
N LEU A 25 -12.71 1.43 -10.97
CA LEU A 25 -13.40 0.43 -11.80
C LEU A 25 -14.91 0.65 -11.77
N CYS A 26 -15.50 0.84 -10.58
CA CYS A 26 -16.93 1.12 -10.43
C CYS A 26 -17.35 2.40 -11.18
N ALA A 27 -16.52 3.46 -11.15
CA ALA A 27 -16.78 4.72 -11.85
C ALA A 27 -16.92 4.59 -13.37
N ARG A 28 -16.53 3.45 -13.97
CA ARG A 28 -16.71 3.21 -15.40
C ARG A 28 -18.14 2.83 -15.78
N PHE A 29 -18.92 2.29 -14.84
CA PHE A 29 -20.25 1.73 -15.12
C PHE A 29 -21.32 2.06 -14.10
N MET A 30 -20.96 2.72 -12.99
CA MET A 30 -21.90 3.16 -11.96
C MET A 30 -22.12 4.67 -11.98
N LYS A 31 -23.29 5.10 -11.53
CA LYS A 31 -23.63 6.51 -11.32
C LYS A 31 -22.73 7.10 -10.21
N PRO A 32 -22.22 8.34 -10.35
CA PRO A 32 -21.43 8.98 -9.30
C PRO A 32 -22.13 9.04 -7.94
N SER A 33 -23.45 9.26 -7.93
CA SER A 33 -24.28 9.27 -6.71
C SER A 33 -24.31 7.94 -5.97
N ALA A 34 -24.10 6.82 -6.67
CA ALA A 34 -24.02 5.50 -6.06
C ALA A 34 -22.64 5.20 -5.43
N LEU A 35 -21.62 6.02 -5.74
CA LEU A 35 -20.24 5.85 -5.25
C LEU A 35 -19.86 6.86 -4.16
N GLN A 36 -20.50 8.03 -4.16
CA GLN A 36 -20.15 9.12 -3.26
C GLN A 36 -20.41 8.75 -1.79
N GLY A 37 -19.42 9.01 -0.93
CA GLY A 37 -19.52 8.76 0.52
C GLY A 37 -19.55 7.29 0.96
N ARG A 38 -19.56 6.33 0.03
CA ARG A 38 -19.63 4.90 0.36
C ARG A 38 -18.26 4.26 0.52
N GLN A 39 -18.16 3.31 1.44
CA GLN A 39 -17.04 2.39 1.51
C GLN A 39 -17.17 1.31 0.44
N VAL A 40 -16.05 0.74 0.02
CA VAL A 40 -16.01 -0.23 -1.10
C VAL A 40 -16.92 -1.44 -0.86
N HIS A 41 -17.10 -1.85 0.40
CA HIS A 41 -17.96 -2.98 0.77
C HIS A 41 -19.46 -2.66 0.71
N ASP A 42 -19.85 -1.39 0.76
CA ASP A 42 -21.25 -0.93 0.70
C ASP A 42 -21.69 -0.54 -0.72
N ILE A 43 -20.80 -0.66 -1.68
CA ILE A 43 -21.10 -0.37 -3.08
C ILE A 43 -21.97 -1.51 -3.62
N LEU A 44 -23.24 -1.19 -3.91
CA LEU A 44 -24.18 -2.11 -4.55
C LEU A 44 -23.94 -2.15 -6.07
N TYR A 45 -22.76 -2.63 -6.47
CA TYR A 45 -22.30 -2.61 -7.87
C TYR A 45 -23.09 -3.55 -8.80
N LYS A 46 -23.81 -4.53 -8.24
CA LYS A 46 -24.69 -5.44 -9.00
C LYS A 46 -26.09 -4.89 -9.22
N ASP A 47 -26.48 -3.83 -8.51
CA ASP A 47 -27.81 -3.25 -8.61
C ASP A 47 -27.95 -2.44 -9.91
N PRO A 48 -28.85 -2.85 -10.84
CA PRO A 48 -29.07 -2.14 -12.10
C PRO A 48 -29.46 -0.67 -11.92
N LEU A 49 -30.12 -0.31 -10.81
CA LEU A 49 -30.51 1.08 -10.54
C LEU A 49 -29.32 2.01 -10.33
N ASN A 50 -28.19 1.45 -9.88
CA ASN A 50 -26.95 2.17 -9.65
C ASN A 50 -26.03 2.18 -10.89
N GLN A 51 -26.35 1.39 -11.91
CA GLN A 51 -25.57 1.27 -13.14
C GLN A 51 -25.96 2.33 -14.17
N LEU A 52 -25.01 2.66 -15.03
CA LEU A 52 -25.23 3.53 -16.18
C LEU A 52 -25.88 2.73 -17.31
N PRO A 53 -26.75 3.35 -18.13
CA PRO A 53 -27.19 2.76 -19.39
C PRO A 53 -25.98 2.40 -20.27
N GLY A 54 -26.11 1.36 -21.10
CA GLY A 54 -25.01 0.84 -21.92
C GLY A 54 -24.31 1.90 -22.78
N GLU A 55 -25.05 2.87 -23.31
CA GLU A 55 -24.53 3.99 -24.10
C GLU A 55 -23.60 4.93 -23.31
N ASN A 56 -23.82 5.01 -21.99
CA ASN A 56 -23.08 5.83 -21.06
C ASN A 56 -21.95 5.06 -20.35
N LEU A 57 -21.74 3.79 -20.69
CA LEU A 57 -20.65 2.99 -20.17
C LEU A 57 -19.29 3.58 -20.62
N ASN A 58 -18.37 3.75 -19.68
CA ASN A 58 -17.03 4.20 -20.01
C ASN A 58 -16.14 3.03 -20.48
N VAL A 59 -16.22 2.75 -21.78
CA VAL A 59 -15.38 1.76 -22.50
C VAL A 59 -14.11 2.38 -23.10
N GLY A 60 -13.87 3.67 -22.87
CA GLY A 60 -12.76 4.43 -23.46
C GLY A 60 -13.11 5.09 -24.81
N PHE A 61 -12.46 6.22 -25.09
CA PHE A 61 -12.75 7.04 -26.27
C PHE A 61 -12.45 6.31 -27.58
N THR A 62 -11.29 5.67 -27.68
CA THR A 62 -10.87 4.91 -28.87
C THR A 62 -11.86 3.79 -29.21
N THR A 63 -12.29 3.03 -28.20
CA THR A 63 -13.28 1.95 -28.35
C THR A 63 -14.60 2.50 -28.86
N ARG A 64 -15.09 3.60 -28.26
CA ARG A 64 -16.36 4.21 -28.66
C ARG A 64 -16.31 4.81 -30.06
N ALA A 65 -15.22 5.49 -30.42
CA ALA A 65 -15.01 6.01 -31.76
C ALA A 65 -14.97 4.88 -32.81
N THR A 66 -14.34 3.76 -32.48
CA THR A 66 -14.30 2.58 -33.35
C THR A 66 -15.69 1.96 -33.52
N LEU A 67 -16.46 1.84 -32.43
CA LEU A 67 -17.82 1.30 -32.46
C LEU A 67 -18.74 2.16 -33.35
N ASN A 68 -18.67 3.49 -33.19
CA ASN A 68 -19.45 4.43 -34.00
C ASN A 68 -19.07 4.35 -35.48
N ARG A 69 -17.77 4.32 -35.80
CA ARG A 69 -17.28 4.17 -37.18
C ARG A 69 -17.79 2.89 -37.84
N LEU A 70 -17.76 1.77 -37.13
CA LEU A 70 -18.26 0.49 -37.65
C LEU A 70 -19.78 0.52 -37.86
N LEU A 71 -20.51 1.18 -36.96
CA LEU A 71 -21.97 1.32 -37.06
C LEU A 71 -22.35 2.22 -38.26
N GLU A 72 -21.64 3.34 -38.44
CA GLU A 72 -21.82 4.26 -39.58
C GLU A 72 -21.47 3.62 -40.93
N ALA A 73 -20.47 2.74 -40.95
CA ALA A 73 -20.09 1.97 -42.13
C ALA A 73 -21.06 0.83 -42.46
N GLY A 74 -21.97 0.48 -41.55
CA GLY A 74 -22.85 -0.69 -41.67
C GLY A 74 -22.15 -2.04 -41.45
N ASP A 75 -20.91 -2.03 -40.93
CA ASP A 75 -20.14 -3.23 -40.60
C ASP A 75 -20.72 -3.96 -39.38
N ILE A 76 -21.42 -3.22 -38.51
CA ILE A 76 -22.13 -3.75 -37.33
C ILE A 76 -23.53 -3.16 -37.24
N THR A 77 -24.42 -3.91 -36.61
CA THR A 77 -25.80 -3.55 -36.33
C THR A 77 -25.95 -2.89 -34.95
N PRO A 78 -27.04 -2.14 -34.72
CA PRO A 78 -27.39 -1.65 -33.38
C PRO A 78 -27.53 -2.77 -32.33
N GLN A 79 -27.93 -3.96 -32.75
CA GLN A 79 -28.05 -5.15 -31.88
C GLN A 79 -26.68 -5.64 -31.42
N GLU A 80 -25.67 -5.66 -32.31
CA GLU A 80 -24.30 -6.01 -31.95
C GLU A 80 -23.65 -4.96 -31.03
N VAL A 81 -23.97 -3.69 -31.22
CA VAL A 81 -23.59 -2.61 -30.30
C VAL A 81 -24.16 -2.86 -28.90
N GLN A 82 -25.44 -3.20 -28.80
CA GLN A 82 -26.08 -3.51 -27.53
C GLN A 82 -25.46 -4.75 -26.86
N LEU A 83 -25.18 -5.80 -27.64
CA LEU A 83 -24.52 -7.02 -27.15
C LEU A 83 -23.12 -6.71 -26.60
N PHE A 84 -22.35 -5.88 -27.31
CA PHE A 84 -21.04 -5.42 -26.85
C PHE A 84 -21.14 -4.65 -25.52
N GLN A 85 -22.10 -3.72 -25.40
CA GLN A 85 -22.31 -2.95 -24.17
C GLN A 85 -22.68 -3.85 -22.98
N GLN A 86 -23.54 -4.85 -23.20
CA GLN A 86 -23.89 -5.85 -22.18
C GLN A 86 -22.67 -6.68 -21.75
N ALA A 87 -21.86 -7.14 -22.71
CA ALA A 87 -20.64 -7.90 -22.43
C ALA A 87 -19.61 -7.05 -21.67
N ALA A 88 -19.44 -5.78 -22.04
CA ALA A 88 -18.54 -4.84 -21.36
C ALA A 88 -19.00 -4.56 -19.92
N LEU A 89 -20.30 -4.39 -19.70
CA LEU A 89 -20.87 -4.24 -18.35
C LEU A 89 -20.63 -5.51 -17.52
N ALA A 90 -20.93 -6.70 -18.06
CA ALA A 90 -20.72 -7.97 -17.39
C ALA A 90 -19.25 -8.17 -16.99
N PHE A 91 -18.31 -7.82 -17.89
CA PHE A 91 -16.89 -7.84 -17.60
C PHE A 91 -16.51 -6.90 -16.43
N LEU A 92 -16.99 -5.65 -16.45
CA LEU A 92 -16.67 -4.67 -15.41
C LEU A 92 -17.24 -5.07 -14.03
N VAL A 93 -18.48 -5.57 -14.01
CA VAL A 93 -19.10 -6.13 -12.80
C VAL A 93 -18.27 -7.30 -12.26
N ARG A 94 -17.85 -8.22 -13.15
CA ARG A 94 -17.05 -9.39 -12.76
C ARG A 94 -15.65 -8.99 -12.27
N ALA A 95 -15.05 -7.97 -12.86
CA ALA A 95 -13.75 -7.43 -12.46
C ALA A 95 -13.81 -6.80 -11.06
N VAL A 96 -14.87 -6.03 -10.76
CA VAL A 96 -15.09 -5.48 -9.41
C VAL A 96 -15.31 -6.60 -8.40
N GLU A 97 -16.16 -7.58 -8.72
CA GLU A 97 -16.39 -8.74 -7.85
C GLU A 97 -15.09 -9.52 -7.58
N TYR A 98 -14.30 -9.77 -8.61
CA TYR A 98 -12.99 -10.42 -8.46
C TYR A 98 -12.07 -9.61 -7.56
N GLY A 99 -11.98 -8.29 -7.77
CA GLY A 99 -11.18 -7.39 -6.96
C GLY A 99 -11.60 -7.41 -5.49
N ILE A 100 -12.89 -7.29 -5.20
CA ILE A 100 -13.42 -7.33 -3.84
C ILE A 100 -13.12 -8.67 -3.14
N ASN A 101 -13.19 -9.79 -3.89
CA ASN A 101 -12.97 -11.13 -3.33
C ASN A 101 -11.49 -11.50 -3.15
N LYS A 102 -10.57 -10.87 -3.89
CA LYS A 102 -9.14 -11.23 -3.87
C LYS A 102 -8.28 -10.24 -3.13
N LEU A 103 -8.69 -8.98 -3.06
CA LEU A 103 -7.97 -7.95 -2.33
C LEU A 103 -8.30 -8.06 -0.83
N PRO A 104 -7.31 -7.97 0.08
CA PRO A 104 -7.52 -7.98 1.53
C PRO A 104 -8.17 -6.68 2.06
N LEU A 105 -9.27 -6.23 1.45
CA LEU A 105 -9.95 -4.97 1.79
C LEU A 105 -10.53 -4.93 3.22
N LYS A 106 -10.73 -6.10 3.84
CA LYS A 106 -11.29 -6.26 5.19
C LYS A 106 -10.25 -6.70 6.22
N GLU A 107 -8.98 -6.76 5.84
CA GLU A 107 -7.93 -7.24 6.74
C GLU A 107 -7.77 -6.27 7.92
N ALA A 108 -7.97 -6.78 9.14
CA ALA A 108 -7.89 -5.98 10.36
C ALA A 108 -6.50 -5.35 10.53
N LEU A 109 -5.44 -6.07 10.17
CA LEU A 109 -4.07 -5.56 10.21
C LEU A 109 -3.92 -4.30 9.36
N LEU A 110 -4.43 -4.30 8.13
CA LEU A 110 -4.37 -3.15 7.23
C LEU A 110 -5.19 -1.97 7.76
N ARG A 111 -6.36 -2.23 8.34
CA ARG A 111 -7.21 -1.19 8.94
C ARG A 111 -6.51 -0.45 10.07
N HIS A 112 -5.83 -1.18 10.96
CA HIS A 112 -5.14 -0.59 12.10
C HIS A 112 -3.84 0.12 11.71
N THR A 113 -3.29 -0.07 10.51
CA THR A 113 -2.08 0.69 10.08
C THR A 113 -2.30 2.20 9.93
N ARG A 114 -3.55 2.68 9.91
CA ARG A 114 -3.90 4.09 9.62
C ARG A 114 -3.20 5.12 10.52
N PHE A 115 -2.89 4.79 11.78
CA PHE A 115 -2.20 5.72 12.69
C PHE A 115 -0.75 6.03 12.26
N VAL A 116 -0.15 5.15 11.45
CA VAL A 116 1.19 5.37 10.86
C VAL A 116 1.13 6.44 9.76
N ASP A 117 -0.05 6.66 9.17
CA ASP A 117 -0.32 7.79 8.28
C ASP A 117 -0.44 9.09 9.08
N VAL A 118 0.56 9.94 8.96
CA VAL A 118 0.57 11.25 9.62
C VAL A 118 -0.58 12.14 9.20
N GLN A 119 -1.14 11.92 8.00
CA GLN A 119 -2.30 12.67 7.50
C GLN A 119 -3.60 12.20 8.13
N GLN A 120 -3.71 10.93 8.53
CA GLN A 120 -4.91 10.37 9.16
C GLN A 120 -4.83 10.32 10.68
N ARG A 121 -3.76 10.88 11.28
CA ARG A 121 -3.51 10.82 12.73
C ARG A 121 -4.66 11.34 13.59
N THR A 122 -5.43 12.31 13.10
CA THR A 122 -6.58 12.89 13.82
C THR A 122 -7.86 12.06 13.67
N GLU A 123 -7.90 11.14 12.72
CA GLU A 123 -9.06 10.29 12.41
C GLU A 123 -8.93 8.88 13.01
N CYS A 124 -7.76 8.54 13.56
CA CYS A 124 -7.47 7.27 14.21
C CYS A 124 -7.48 7.39 15.74
N GLY A 125 -7.72 6.28 16.43
CA GLY A 125 -7.64 6.22 17.88
C GLY A 125 -6.51 5.31 18.36
N VAL A 126 -6.24 5.35 19.66
CA VAL A 126 -5.13 4.60 20.26
C VAL A 126 -5.28 3.08 20.07
N GLU A 127 -6.51 2.59 19.89
CA GLU A 127 -6.81 1.19 19.61
C GLU A 127 -6.05 0.65 18.40
N ASP A 128 -5.72 1.50 17.44
CA ASP A 128 -4.92 1.12 16.27
C ASP A 128 -3.49 0.76 16.63
N ALA A 129 -2.88 1.49 17.57
CA ALA A 129 -1.55 1.17 18.06
C ALA A 129 -1.60 -0.05 19.02
N LEU A 130 -2.62 -0.12 19.87
CA LEU A 130 -2.79 -1.24 20.82
C LEU A 130 -3.03 -2.58 20.09
N TYR A 131 -3.71 -2.57 18.95
CA TYR A 131 -3.89 -3.75 18.11
C TYR A 131 -2.56 -4.45 17.78
N PHE A 132 -1.51 -3.68 17.47
CA PHE A 132 -0.20 -4.26 17.15
C PHE A 132 0.53 -4.78 18.37
N ILE A 133 0.34 -4.18 19.54
CA ILE A 133 0.89 -4.69 20.80
C ILE A 133 0.29 -6.06 21.12
N ASP A 134 -1.04 -6.19 21.01
CA ASP A 134 -1.73 -7.45 21.24
C ASP A 134 -1.36 -8.53 20.21
N ARG A 135 -1.22 -8.14 18.94
CA ARG A 135 -0.88 -9.07 17.85
C ARG A 135 0.59 -9.50 17.85
N PHE A 136 1.51 -8.66 18.33
CA PHE A 136 2.95 -8.88 18.25
C PHE A 136 3.64 -8.74 19.61
N GLN A 137 3.12 -9.44 20.62
CA GLN A 137 3.56 -9.31 22.03
C GLN A 137 5.06 -9.56 22.25
N GLU A 138 5.67 -10.47 21.48
CA GLU A 138 7.10 -10.77 21.56
C GLU A 138 7.98 -9.62 21.06
N LEU A 139 7.54 -8.92 20.01
CA LEU A 139 8.26 -7.81 19.39
C LEU A 139 7.95 -6.48 20.07
N LEU A 140 6.75 -6.37 20.66
CA LEU A 140 6.23 -5.20 21.35
C LEU A 140 5.85 -5.58 22.80
N PRO A 141 6.81 -5.67 23.73
CA PRO A 141 6.55 -6.03 25.12
C PRO A 141 5.96 -4.84 25.91
N PHE A 142 4.85 -4.29 25.41
CA PHE A 142 4.13 -3.14 25.97
C PHE A 142 2.70 -3.50 26.40
N HIS A 143 2.44 -4.78 26.65
CA HIS A 143 1.11 -5.30 26.98
C HIS A 143 0.65 -4.96 28.40
N GLY A 144 1.58 -4.62 29.31
CA GLY A 144 1.26 -4.25 30.69
C GLY A 144 0.43 -2.95 30.78
N PRO A 145 -0.49 -2.82 31.75
CA PRO A 145 -1.35 -1.63 31.88
C PRO A 145 -0.58 -0.31 31.91
N GLU A 146 0.50 -0.22 32.70
CA GLU A 146 1.34 0.98 32.76
C GLU A 146 2.03 1.32 31.42
N GLU A 147 2.35 0.31 30.62
CA GLU A 147 2.98 0.49 29.32
C GLU A 147 1.96 0.97 28.29
N GLN A 148 0.73 0.44 28.34
CA GLN A 148 -0.38 0.92 27.53
C GLN A 148 -0.76 2.36 27.88
N ASP A 149 -0.78 2.74 29.16
CA ASP A 149 -1.01 4.14 29.57
C ASP A 149 0.04 5.08 28.98
N LYS A 150 1.31 4.66 28.95
CA LYS A 150 2.39 5.42 28.31
C LYS A 150 2.19 5.51 26.79
N VAL A 151 1.73 4.43 26.13
CA VAL A 151 1.40 4.45 24.70
C VAL A 151 0.23 5.40 24.44
N CYS A 152 -0.83 5.36 25.23
CA CYS A 152 -1.96 6.29 25.16
C CYS A 152 -1.51 7.73 25.27
N LYS A 153 -0.66 8.05 26.25
CA LYS A 153 -0.11 9.40 26.39
C LYS A 153 0.71 9.83 25.16
N GLN A 154 1.61 8.97 24.68
CA GLN A 154 2.40 9.25 23.47
C GLN A 154 1.52 9.44 22.23
N PHE A 155 0.44 8.67 22.12
CA PHE A 155 -0.52 8.76 21.02
C PHE A 155 -1.27 10.09 21.05
N LEU A 156 -1.79 10.50 22.21
CA LEU A 156 -2.46 11.79 22.36
C LEU A 156 -1.53 12.96 22.05
N GLU A 157 -0.28 12.92 22.53
CA GLU A 157 0.73 13.93 22.20
C GLU A 157 0.99 13.98 20.69
N TYR A 158 1.10 12.81 20.03
CA TYR A 158 1.27 12.71 18.58
C TYR A 158 0.10 13.31 17.79
N GLN A 159 -1.14 13.09 18.22
CA GLN A 159 -2.32 13.66 17.56
C GLN A 159 -2.36 15.19 17.67
N LEU A 160 -1.91 15.74 18.80
CA LEU A 160 -1.89 17.18 19.08
C LEU A 160 -0.68 17.90 18.47
N MET A 161 0.30 17.17 17.94
CA MET A 161 1.46 17.80 17.31
C MET A 161 1.05 18.59 16.07
N ASP A 162 1.54 19.83 16.01
CA ASP A 162 1.54 20.62 14.80
C ASP A 162 2.66 20.11 13.88
N ILE A 163 2.27 19.35 12.87
CA ILE A 163 3.20 18.73 11.92
C ILE A 163 2.99 19.43 10.58
N PRO A 164 3.97 20.20 10.10
CA PRO A 164 3.85 20.90 8.82
C PRO A 164 3.77 19.86 7.69
N MET A 165 2.60 19.80 7.04
CA MET A 165 2.39 18.92 5.90
C MET A 165 2.89 19.59 4.62
N PRO A 166 3.64 18.86 3.76
CA PRO A 166 4.06 19.40 2.48
C PRO A 166 2.84 19.67 1.59
N GLN A 167 2.96 20.66 0.71
CA GLN A 167 1.93 21.02 -0.27
C GLN A 167 1.60 19.85 -1.21
N ASP A 168 2.59 18.99 -1.50
CA ASP A 168 2.39 17.73 -2.20
C ASP A 168 2.45 16.54 -1.21
N PRO A 169 1.31 15.89 -0.92
CA PRO A 169 1.22 14.69 -0.08
C PRO A 169 2.15 13.55 -0.50
N THR A 170 2.51 13.46 -1.78
CA THR A 170 3.34 12.36 -2.30
C THR A 170 4.80 12.49 -1.91
N THR A 171 5.24 13.70 -1.56
CA THR A 171 6.61 13.99 -1.13
C THR A 171 6.85 13.66 0.35
N PHE A 172 5.78 13.41 1.12
CA PHE A 172 5.91 13.09 2.53
C PHE A 172 6.49 11.69 2.73
N ASN A 173 7.66 11.64 3.36
CA ASN A 173 8.35 10.41 3.71
C ASN A 173 7.97 9.97 5.13
N VAL A 174 7.00 9.04 5.21
CA VAL A 174 6.51 8.49 6.48
C VAL A 174 7.63 7.79 7.26
N GLU A 175 8.57 7.11 6.60
CA GLU A 175 9.67 6.43 7.27
C GLU A 175 10.65 7.43 7.91
N GLU A 176 11.00 8.50 7.21
CA GLU A 176 11.87 9.56 7.72
C GLU A 176 11.22 10.33 8.86
N PHE A 177 9.91 10.56 8.78
CA PHE A 177 9.12 11.13 9.87
C PHE A 177 9.22 10.27 11.14
N TRP A 178 8.89 8.98 11.04
CA TRP A 178 8.95 8.08 12.21
C TRP A 178 10.39 7.86 12.69
N GLY A 179 11.39 7.90 11.79
CA GLY A 179 12.81 7.91 12.15
C GLY A 179 13.18 9.14 12.98
N SER A 180 12.74 10.33 12.56
CA SER A 180 12.96 11.58 13.29
C SER A 180 12.24 11.57 14.65
N MET A 181 10.99 11.07 14.67
CA MET A 181 10.17 10.93 15.86
C MET A 181 10.83 10.04 16.93
N SER A 182 11.56 8.99 16.52
CA SER A 182 12.30 8.11 17.43
C SER A 182 13.40 8.84 18.19
N SER A 183 13.96 9.88 17.58
CA SER A 183 15.10 10.64 18.08
C SER A 183 14.70 11.79 19.01
N ILE A 184 13.40 12.11 19.08
CA ILE A 184 12.90 13.16 19.97
C ILE A 184 13.03 12.71 21.43
N LYS A 185 13.73 13.51 22.22
CA LYS A 185 13.93 13.28 23.65
C LYS A 185 13.11 14.26 24.48
N CYS A 186 12.53 13.77 25.57
CA CYS A 186 11.89 14.61 26.58
C CYS A 186 12.95 15.54 27.19
N LYS A 187 12.68 16.85 27.17
CA LYS A 187 13.61 17.87 27.67
C LYS A 187 13.95 17.72 29.16
N VAL A 188 13.05 17.10 29.94
CA VAL A 188 13.19 16.95 31.40
C VAL A 188 13.91 15.66 31.77
N THR A 189 13.55 14.53 31.13
CA THR A 189 14.09 13.20 31.51
C THR A 189 15.23 12.73 30.62
N GLY A 190 15.45 13.36 29.46
CA GLY A 190 16.42 12.92 28.45
C GLY A 190 16.06 11.61 27.74
N LEU A 191 14.94 10.97 28.12
CA LEU A 191 14.45 9.73 27.54
C LEU A 191 13.66 9.99 26.25
N SER A 192 13.57 8.99 25.37
CA SER A 192 12.79 9.10 24.13
C SER A 192 11.32 9.42 24.44
N GLN A 193 10.83 10.54 23.90
CA GLN A 193 9.48 11.04 24.17
C GLN A 193 8.42 10.11 23.57
N PHE A 194 8.66 9.60 22.36
CA PHE A 194 7.73 8.76 21.61
C PHE A 194 8.21 7.30 21.45
N GLY A 195 9.16 6.85 22.28
CA GLY A 195 9.90 5.61 22.05
C GLY A 195 9.06 4.33 21.93
N ARG A 196 7.85 4.27 22.51
CA ARG A 196 6.96 3.11 22.36
C ARG A 196 6.17 3.22 21.08
N LEU A 197 5.49 4.35 20.88
CA LEU A 197 4.69 4.61 19.69
C LEU A 197 5.53 4.47 18.41
N THR A 198 6.77 4.97 18.42
CA THR A 198 7.68 4.85 17.28
C THR A 198 8.13 3.41 17.03
N LYS A 199 8.36 2.60 18.07
CA LYS A 199 8.65 1.16 17.89
C LYS A 199 7.48 0.42 17.24
N ILE A 200 6.24 0.75 17.64
CA ILE A 200 5.04 0.19 17.02
C ILE A 200 4.99 0.62 15.55
N ALA A 201 5.14 1.91 15.25
CA ALA A 201 5.12 2.41 13.88
C ALA A 201 6.23 1.80 13.01
N GLN A 202 7.45 1.66 13.54
CA GLN A 202 8.57 0.99 12.85
C GLN A 202 8.24 -0.46 12.52
N LEU A 203 7.66 -1.22 13.47
CA LEU A 203 7.22 -2.59 13.21
C LEU A 203 6.21 -2.61 12.06
N VAL A 204 5.19 -1.76 12.09
CA VAL A 204 4.17 -1.68 11.05
C VAL A 204 4.76 -1.34 9.68
N LEU A 205 5.74 -0.44 9.62
CA LEU A 205 6.40 -0.03 8.38
C LEU A 205 7.26 -1.14 7.76
N VAL A 206 7.75 -2.10 8.55
CA VAL A 206 8.52 -3.25 8.06
C VAL A 206 7.69 -4.51 7.85
N LEU A 207 6.38 -4.47 8.14
CA LEU A 207 5.51 -5.62 7.88
C LEU A 207 5.44 -5.87 6.37
N PRO A 208 5.82 -7.08 5.89
CA PRO A 208 5.68 -7.42 4.49
C PRO A 208 4.19 -7.44 4.15
N HIS A 209 3.78 -6.62 3.19
CA HIS A 209 2.37 -6.48 2.79
C HIS A 209 2.07 -7.17 1.45
N SER A 210 3.10 -7.67 0.78
CA SER A 210 2.99 -8.46 -0.44
C SER A 210 3.93 -9.66 -0.38
N ASN A 211 3.51 -10.76 -0.99
CA ASN A 211 4.42 -11.85 -1.28
C ASN A 211 5.36 -11.52 -2.45
N ALA A 212 5.25 -10.35 -3.11
CA ALA A 212 6.04 -10.00 -4.28
C ALA A 212 7.55 -10.03 -4.02
N ASP A 213 8.01 -9.52 -2.87
CA ASP A 213 9.42 -9.60 -2.50
C ASP A 213 9.86 -11.05 -2.25
N ALA A 214 9.03 -11.85 -1.58
CA ALA A 214 9.27 -13.28 -1.42
C ALA A 214 9.26 -14.02 -2.77
N GLU A 215 8.32 -13.75 -3.66
CA GLU A 215 8.24 -14.30 -5.02
C GLU A 215 9.43 -13.89 -5.89
N ARG A 216 9.97 -12.68 -5.68
CA ARG A 216 11.22 -12.25 -6.32
C ARG A 216 12.41 -13.05 -5.80
N VAL A 217 12.48 -13.29 -4.48
CA VAL A 217 13.48 -14.19 -3.87
C VAL A 217 13.35 -15.59 -4.48
N PHE A 218 12.13 -16.13 -4.53
CA PHE A 218 11.84 -17.45 -5.06
C PHE A 218 12.09 -17.55 -6.57
N SER A 219 11.86 -16.49 -7.34
CA SER A 219 12.20 -16.41 -8.77
C SER A 219 13.72 -16.44 -8.98
N MET A 220 14.49 -15.69 -8.18
CA MET A 220 15.95 -15.77 -8.19
C MET A 220 16.45 -17.18 -7.80
N VAL A 221 15.82 -17.82 -6.81
CA VAL A 221 16.10 -19.21 -6.43
C VAL A 221 15.73 -20.19 -7.56
N GLY A 222 14.58 -19.99 -8.22
CA GLY A 222 14.11 -20.79 -9.34
C GLY A 222 15.04 -20.73 -10.55
N LEU A 223 15.58 -19.54 -10.85
CA LEU A 223 16.60 -19.35 -11.89
C LEU A 223 17.90 -20.11 -11.57
N ASN A 224 18.33 -20.12 -10.31
CA ASN A 224 19.47 -20.91 -9.85
C ASN A 224 19.17 -22.42 -9.77
N LYS A 225 17.89 -22.81 -9.68
CA LYS A 225 17.48 -24.20 -9.59
C LYS A 225 17.28 -24.87 -10.95
N THR A 226 16.76 -24.16 -11.96
CA THR A 226 16.13 -24.86 -13.10
C THR A 226 16.58 -24.55 -14.52
N LYS A 227 17.26 -23.46 -14.88
CA LYS A 227 17.50 -23.23 -16.34
C LYS A 227 18.84 -22.72 -16.86
N THR A 228 19.85 -22.35 -16.05
CA THR A 228 21.11 -21.86 -16.68
C THR A 228 22.46 -22.12 -16.02
N ARG A 229 22.58 -22.71 -14.82
CA ARG A 229 23.88 -23.19 -14.31
C ARG A 229 23.72 -23.90 -12.96
N ASN A 230 24.46 -24.98 -12.76
CA ASN A 230 24.80 -25.66 -11.51
C ASN A 230 23.69 -25.69 -10.44
N SER A 231 22.98 -26.81 -10.36
CA SER A 231 22.08 -27.11 -9.24
C SER A 231 22.87 -27.05 -7.93
N LEU A 232 22.76 -25.93 -7.22
CA LEU A 232 23.37 -25.76 -5.90
C LEU A 232 22.46 -26.40 -4.86
N ALA A 233 23.06 -27.16 -3.95
CA ALA A 233 22.33 -27.79 -2.85
C ALA A 233 21.62 -26.72 -2.00
N LEU A 234 20.41 -27.04 -1.56
CA LEU A 234 19.54 -26.11 -0.82
C LEU A 234 20.12 -25.80 0.57
N ASP A 235 20.84 -26.76 1.14
CA ASP A 235 21.54 -26.70 2.41
C ASP A 235 22.93 -26.06 2.24
N GLY A 236 23.14 -24.95 2.93
CA GLY A 236 24.42 -24.23 2.93
C GLY A 236 24.56 -23.26 1.75
N THR A 237 25.14 -23.69 0.64
CA THR A 237 25.72 -22.78 -0.38
C THR A 237 24.69 -21.82 -0.99
N LEU A 238 23.49 -22.30 -1.34
CA LEU A 238 22.47 -21.43 -1.93
C LEU A 238 21.90 -20.45 -0.89
N SER A 239 21.71 -20.88 0.35
CA SER A 239 21.26 -20.03 1.46
C SER A 239 22.28 -18.91 1.74
N SER A 240 23.57 -19.26 1.85
CA SER A 240 24.64 -18.28 2.08
C SER A 240 24.78 -17.27 0.92
N ILE A 241 24.74 -17.73 -0.33
CA ILE A 241 24.80 -16.83 -1.50
C ILE A 241 23.59 -15.91 -1.54
N MET A 242 22.39 -16.41 -1.23
CA MET A 242 21.19 -15.59 -1.17
C MET A 242 21.28 -14.55 -0.04
N THR A 243 21.74 -14.92 1.15
CA THR A 243 21.94 -13.98 2.27
C THR A 243 22.92 -12.85 1.88
N VAL A 244 24.07 -13.19 1.29
CA VAL A 244 25.04 -12.18 0.81
C VAL A 244 24.43 -11.30 -0.28
N LYS A 245 23.75 -11.89 -1.25
CA LYS A 245 23.14 -11.14 -2.37
C LYS A 245 21.98 -10.24 -1.93
N MET A 246 21.30 -10.59 -0.84
CA MET A 246 20.28 -9.73 -0.24
C MET A 246 20.91 -8.62 0.60
N ALA A 247 21.98 -8.91 1.34
CA ALA A 247 22.73 -7.91 2.10
C ALA A 247 23.29 -6.80 1.18
N ASP A 248 23.86 -7.16 0.03
CA ASP A 248 24.36 -6.22 -0.97
C ASP A 248 23.28 -5.30 -1.57
N LYS A 249 22.01 -5.74 -1.58
CA LYS A 249 20.88 -4.92 -2.05
C LYS A 249 20.36 -3.96 -1.00
N THR A 250 20.56 -4.25 0.28
CA THR A 250 20.11 -3.41 1.40
C THR A 250 21.13 -2.35 1.82
N THR A 251 22.40 -2.48 1.43
CA THR A 251 23.43 -1.46 1.67
C THR A 251 23.28 -0.29 0.71
N VAL A 252 22.74 0.83 1.20
CA VAL A 252 22.89 2.14 0.56
C VAL A 252 24.39 2.48 0.55
N PRO A 253 24.97 3.03 -0.53
CA PRO A 253 26.38 3.41 -0.53
C PRO A 253 26.59 4.53 0.50
N THR A 254 27.33 4.23 1.56
CA THR A 254 27.88 5.24 2.47
C THR A 254 28.78 6.12 1.62
N GLN A 255 28.40 7.38 1.42
CA GLN A 255 29.30 8.37 0.81
C GLN A 255 30.55 8.47 1.71
N SER A 256 31.70 8.13 1.14
CA SER A 256 33.01 8.30 1.76
C SER A 256 33.22 9.78 2.11
N PRO A 257 33.81 10.12 3.27
CA PRO A 257 34.03 11.51 3.65
C PRO A 257 35.01 12.16 2.66
N ALA A 258 34.58 13.28 2.09
CA ALA A 258 35.38 14.08 1.19
C ALA A 258 36.67 14.53 1.89
N THR A 259 37.79 14.22 1.25
CA THR A 259 39.13 14.64 1.64
C THR A 259 39.18 16.16 1.82
N ALA A 260 39.43 16.62 3.04
CA ALA A 260 39.73 18.01 3.33
C ALA A 260 41.01 18.41 2.57
N LYS A 261 40.88 19.27 1.54
CA LYS A 261 42.00 20.03 1.02
C LYS A 261 42.24 21.21 1.95
N ILE A 262 43.30 21.11 2.74
CA ILE A 262 43.96 22.24 3.37
C ILE A 262 44.66 23.00 2.25
N SER A 263 44.33 24.28 2.07
CA SER A 263 45.18 25.23 1.36
C SER A 263 45.63 26.27 2.39
N LEU A 264 46.96 26.42 2.47
CA LEU A 264 47.69 27.47 3.17
C LEU A 264 47.30 28.86 2.66
#